data_AF-A0A7S3SEJ2-F1
#
_entry.id   AF-A0A7S3SEJ2-F1
#
_cell.length_a   1.000
_cell.length_b   1.000
_cell.length_c   1.000
_cell.angle_alpha   90.00
_cell.angle_beta   90.00
_cell.angle_gamma   90.00
#
_symmetry.space_group_name_H-M   'P 1'
#
loop_
_entity.id
_entity.type
_entity.pdbx_description
1 polymer ?
#
loop_
_entity_poly.entity_id
_entity_poly.type
_entity_poly.pdbx_seq_one_letter_code
_entity_poly.pdbx_strand_id
1 'polypeptide(L)'
;RCYDLLDVIKTVTHFNRLERVDIGGNKGHELTTYVADVYRSFLEELNKWKTCGYDVLEISENKFVADYSAFSQTIKRLEQILGGILNMGFDDCSTITAAFKLIDSFAELLERDFIQSDLESKHVTLIKQYGNEL
;
A
#
# COMPACT_ATOMS: atom_id res chain seq x y z
N ARG A 1 5.22 7.96 -21.83
CA ARG A 1 6.55 7.93 -21.18
C ARG A 1 6.65 8.88 -20.00
N CYS A 2 6.51 10.20 -20.15
CA CYS A 2 6.58 11.12 -19.00
C CYS A 2 5.45 10.92 -17.97
N TYR A 3 4.23 10.60 -18.42
CA TYR A 3 3.12 10.25 -17.53
C TYR A 3 3.37 8.92 -16.79
N ASP A 4 3.93 7.92 -17.46
CA ASP A 4 4.25 6.61 -16.87
C ASP A 4 5.36 6.74 -15.83
N LEU A 5 6.43 7.50 -16.14
CA LEU A 5 7.49 7.83 -15.19
C LEU A 5 6.99 8.64 -14.00
N LEU A 6 6.08 9.59 -14.23
CA LEU A 6 5.45 10.35 -13.15
C LEU A 6 4.62 9.43 -12.23
N ASP A 7 3.89 8.46 -12.79
CA ASP A 7 3.14 7.49 -12.01
C ASP A 7 4.07 6.56 -11.20
N VAL A 8 5.18 6.11 -11.79
CA VAL A 8 6.21 5.35 -11.05
C VAL A 8 6.77 6.18 -9.89
N ILE A 9 7.18 7.43 -10.12
CA ILE A 9 7.76 8.28 -9.07
C ILE A 9 6.75 8.54 -7.94
N LYS A 10 5.48 8.79 -8.29
CA LYS A 10 4.41 8.90 -7.30
C LYS A 10 4.26 7.62 -6.49
N THR A 11 4.17 6.47 -7.16
CA THR A 11 4.11 5.16 -6.50
C THR A 11 5.26 4.95 -5.54
N VAL A 12 6.49 5.27 -5.97
CA VAL A 12 7.69 5.13 -5.15
C VAL A 12 7.66 6.05 -3.93
N THR A 13 7.22 7.29 -4.11
CA THR A 13 7.11 8.24 -3.00
C THR A 13 6.10 7.77 -1.96
N HIS A 14 4.98 7.19 -2.40
CA HIS A 14 3.96 6.65 -1.51
C HIS A 14 4.46 5.40 -0.79
N PHE A 15 5.05 4.45 -1.52
CA PHE A 15 5.59 3.24 -0.91
C PHE A 15 6.76 3.52 0.03
N ASN A 16 7.54 4.59 -0.16
CA ASN A 16 8.55 4.99 0.82
C ASN A 16 7.96 5.44 2.16
N ARG A 17 6.68 5.82 2.23
CA ARG A 17 6.01 6.10 3.50
C ARG A 17 5.77 4.81 4.31
N LEU A 18 5.72 3.64 3.67
CA LEU A 18 5.59 2.33 4.34
C LEU A 18 6.78 2.00 5.26
N GLU A 19 7.96 2.58 5.01
CA GLU A 19 9.15 2.33 5.83
C GLU A 19 8.96 2.73 7.30
N ARG A 20 8.10 3.73 7.56
CA ARG A 20 7.88 4.31 8.89
C ARG A 20 6.58 3.87 9.55
N VAL A 21 5.84 2.94 8.93
CA VAL A 21 4.56 2.49 9.50
C VAL A 21 4.80 1.42 10.54
N ASP A 22 4.38 1.74 11.76
CA ASP A 22 4.30 0.81 12.88
C ASP A 22 2.82 0.67 13.26
N ILE A 23 2.30 -0.55 13.21
CA ILE A 23 0.91 -0.85 13.51
C ILE A 23 0.82 -1.24 14.97
N GLY A 24 0.20 -0.39 15.79
CA GLY A 24 -0.09 -0.70 17.19
C GLY A 24 -1.31 -1.62 17.34
N GLY A 25 -1.28 -2.56 18.30
CA GLY A 25 -2.41 -3.44 18.62
C GLY A 25 -1.98 -4.80 19.18
N ASN A 26 -2.94 -5.68 19.48
CA ASN A 26 -2.67 -7.00 20.06
C ASN A 26 -1.87 -7.92 19.09
N LYS A 27 -2.14 -7.79 17.77
CA LYS A 27 -1.34 -8.36 16.67
C LYS A 27 -0.51 -7.34 15.91
N GLY A 28 -0.28 -6.17 16.51
CA GLY A 28 0.45 -5.07 15.86
C GLY A 28 1.83 -5.47 15.35
N HIS A 29 2.54 -6.32 16.10
CA HIS A 29 3.86 -6.82 15.72
C HIS A 29 3.84 -7.70 14.45
N GLU A 30 2.84 -8.59 14.32
CA GLU A 30 2.70 -9.45 13.13
C GLU A 30 2.31 -8.61 11.91
N LEU A 31 1.35 -7.70 12.05
CA LEU A 31 0.92 -6.81 10.98
C LEU A 31 2.06 -5.89 10.51
N THR A 32 2.83 -5.34 11.45
CA THR A 32 4.02 -4.51 11.15
C THR A 32 5.07 -5.32 10.41
N THR A 33 5.29 -6.58 10.80
CA THR A 33 6.20 -7.49 10.08
C THR A 33 5.72 -7.74 8.65
N TYR A 34 4.42 -7.98 8.45
CA TYR A 34 3.86 -8.16 7.10
C TYR A 34 3.99 -6.90 6.23
N VAL A 35 3.77 -5.72 6.80
CA VAL A 35 3.99 -4.44 6.08
C VAL A 35 5.47 -4.25 5.72
N ALA A 36 6.37 -4.59 6.64
CA ALA A 36 7.82 -4.53 6.38
C ALA A 36 8.24 -5.49 5.24
N ASP A 37 7.65 -6.69 5.16
CA ASP A 37 7.92 -7.64 4.09
C ASP A 37 7.36 -7.19 2.73
N VAL A 38 6.19 -6.54 2.72
CA VAL A 38 5.65 -5.84 1.54
C VAL A 38 6.60 -4.74 1.08
N TYR A 39 7.12 -3.93 2.01
CA TYR A 39 8.07 -2.87 1.70
C TYR A 39 9.40 -3.40 1.15
N ARG A 40 9.93 -4.50 1.71
CA ARG A 40 11.12 -5.19 1.16
C ARG A 40 10.88 -5.67 -0.27
N SER A 41 9.74 -6.32 -0.52
CA SER A 41 9.36 -6.78 -1.87
C SER A 41 9.26 -5.63 -2.86
N PHE A 42 8.74 -4.48 -2.42
CA PHE A 42 8.70 -3.25 -3.21
C PHE A 42 10.12 -2.73 -3.53
N LEU A 43 11.02 -2.70 -2.55
CA LEU A 43 12.40 -2.25 -2.74
C LEU A 43 13.18 -3.13 -3.72
N GLU A 44 12.97 -4.45 -3.69
CA GLU A 44 13.56 -5.37 -4.65
C GLU A 44 13.11 -5.07 -6.07
N GLU A 45 11.82 -4.86 -6.27
CA GLU A 45 11.27 -4.53 -7.59
C GLU A 45 11.72 -3.15 -8.07
N LEU A 46 11.79 -2.17 -7.16
CA LEU A 46 12.33 -0.85 -7.45
C LEU A 46 13.82 -0.90 -7.82
N ASN A 47 14.60 -1.75 -7.17
CA ASN A 47 16.01 -1.93 -7.51
C ASN A 47 16.19 -2.56 -8.88
N LYS A 48 15.36 -3.55 -9.26
CA LYS A 48 15.35 -4.07 -10.64
C LYS A 48 15.02 -2.96 -11.64
N TRP A 49 14.01 -2.14 -11.34
CA TRP A 49 13.64 -0.99 -12.16
C TRP A 49 14.77 0.03 -12.32
N LYS A 50 15.48 0.35 -11.23
CA LYS A 50 16.63 1.27 -11.24
C LYS A 50 17.85 0.72 -11.97
N THR A 51 18.01 -0.61 -12.00
CA THR A 51 19.14 -1.29 -12.63
C THR A 51 18.85 -1.65 -14.09
N CYS A 52 17.69 -1.25 -14.63
CA CYS A 52 17.41 -1.37 -16.06
C CYS A 52 18.51 -0.64 -16.84
N GLY A 53 19.42 -1.41 -17.44
CA GLY A 53 20.61 -0.92 -18.15
C GLY A 53 20.30 -0.29 -19.53
N TYR A 54 19.13 0.33 -19.67
CA TYR A 54 18.68 1.00 -20.89
C TYR A 54 18.10 2.37 -20.55
N ASP A 55 18.18 3.31 -21.50
CA ASP A 55 17.61 4.64 -21.31
C ASP A 55 16.08 4.56 -21.38
N VAL A 56 15.42 4.78 -20.23
CA VAL A 56 13.95 4.81 -20.10
C VAL A 56 13.29 5.89 -20.96
N LEU A 57 14.06 6.91 -21.40
CA LEU A 57 13.60 7.97 -22.28
C LEU A 57 13.70 7.59 -23.77
N GLU A 58 14.37 6.49 -24.13
CA GLU A 58 14.60 6.11 -25.53
C GLU A 58 13.37 5.43 -26.17
N ILE A 59 12.68 6.19 -27.03
CA ILE A 59 11.35 5.88 -27.61
C ILE A 59 11.33 4.58 -28.43
N SER A 60 12.49 4.17 -28.96
CA SER A 60 12.71 3.00 -29.81
C SER A 60 12.47 1.66 -29.12
N GLU A 61 12.60 1.62 -27.79
CA GLU A 61 12.67 0.35 -27.06
C GLU A 61 11.29 -0.04 -26.47
N ASN A 62 10.66 -1.07 -27.05
CA ASN A 62 9.41 -1.66 -26.55
C ASN A 62 9.56 -2.35 -25.18
N LYS A 63 10.79 -2.57 -24.72
CA LYS A 63 11.08 -3.18 -23.41
C LYS A 63 10.57 -2.34 -22.24
N PHE A 64 10.61 -1.01 -22.36
CA PHE A 64 10.09 -0.10 -21.33
C PHE A 64 8.60 -0.35 -21.03
N VAL A 65 7.78 -0.60 -22.05
CA VAL A 65 6.34 -0.83 -21.89
C VAL A 65 6.07 -2.16 -21.20
N ALA A 66 6.84 -3.20 -21.56
CA ALA A 66 6.73 -4.52 -20.94
C ALA A 66 7.16 -4.47 -19.47
N ASP A 67 8.30 -3.85 -19.17
CA ASP A 67 8.78 -3.68 -17.81
C ASP A 67 7.78 -2.84 -17.01
N TYR A 68 7.30 -1.71 -17.55
CA TYR A 68 6.34 -0.84 -16.85
C TYR A 68 5.05 -1.59 -16.48
N SER A 69 4.56 -2.42 -17.39
CA SER A 69 3.40 -3.28 -17.13
C SER A 69 3.70 -4.28 -16.02
N ALA A 70 4.88 -4.92 -16.02
CA ALA A 70 5.29 -5.84 -14.96
C ALA A 70 5.41 -5.13 -13.59
N PHE A 71 6.04 -3.96 -13.55
CA PHE A 71 6.14 -3.14 -12.35
C PHE A 71 4.74 -2.75 -11.84
N SER A 72 3.87 -2.22 -12.70
CA SER A 72 2.51 -1.82 -12.33
C SER A 72 1.69 -3.00 -11.80
N GLN A 73 1.82 -4.20 -12.39
CA GLN A 73 1.18 -5.41 -11.88
C GLN A 73 1.71 -5.82 -10.50
N THR A 74 3.03 -5.77 -10.30
CA THR A 74 3.63 -6.05 -8.99
C THR A 74 3.15 -5.07 -7.92
N ILE A 75 3.08 -3.77 -8.24
CA ILE A 75 2.56 -2.74 -7.34
C ILE A 75 1.10 -3.03 -6.96
N LYS A 76 0.23 -3.31 -7.95
CA LYS A 76 -1.17 -3.67 -7.69
C LYS A 76 -1.30 -4.87 -6.76
N ARG A 77 -0.45 -5.89 -6.95
CA ARG A 77 -0.43 -7.06 -6.06
C ARG A 77 -0.03 -6.70 -4.64
N LEU A 78 0.98 -5.85 -4.47
CA LEU A 78 1.42 -5.38 -3.14
C LEU A 78 0.33 -4.56 -2.45
N GLU A 79 -0.42 -3.74 -3.20
CA GLU A 79 -1.59 -3.01 -2.69
C GLU A 79 -2.71 -3.94 -2.23
N GLN A 80 -3.00 -5.01 -2.99
CA GLN A 80 -3.98 -6.02 -2.57
C GLN A 80 -3.56 -6.73 -1.28
N ILE A 81 -2.26 -7.01 -1.11
CA ILE A 81 -1.73 -7.59 0.12
C ILE A 81 -1.89 -6.62 1.29
N LEU A 82 -1.60 -5.32 1.09
CA LEU A 82 -1.83 -4.29 2.12
C LEU A 82 -3.31 -4.21 2.53
N GLY A 83 -4.23 -4.26 1.56
CA GLY A 83 -5.67 -4.36 1.85
C GLY A 83 -6.04 -5.61 2.66
N GLY A 84 -5.41 -6.75 2.37
CA GLY A 84 -5.55 -7.97 3.16
C GLY A 84 -5.05 -7.84 4.59
N ILE A 85 -3.90 -7.20 4.80
CA ILE A 85 -3.33 -6.93 6.13
C ILE A 85 -4.25 -6.00 6.94
N LEU A 86 -4.78 -4.95 6.30
CA LEU A 86 -5.74 -4.05 6.91
C LEU A 86 -7.01 -4.81 7.35
N ASN A 87 -7.54 -5.67 6.48
CA ASN A 87 -8.70 -6.50 6.80
C ASN A 87 -8.45 -7.43 7.99
N MET A 88 -7.30 -8.11 8.00
CA MET A 88 -6.90 -8.98 9.13
C MET A 88 -6.75 -8.20 10.44
N GLY A 89 -6.14 -7.01 10.39
CA GLY A 89 -6.03 -6.16 11.57
C GLY A 89 -7.39 -5.68 12.06
N PHE A 90 -8.30 -5.34 11.15
CA PHE A 90 -9.64 -4.88 11.49
C PHE A 90 -10.47 -5.99 12.15
N ASP A 91 -10.42 -7.21 11.64
CA ASP A 91 -11.16 -8.35 12.19
C ASP A 91 -10.63 -8.78 13.57
N ASP A 92 -9.36 -8.47 13.89
CA ASP A 92 -8.73 -8.75 15.19
C ASP A 92 -8.95 -7.62 16.22
N CYS A 93 -9.46 -6.47 15.79
CA CYS A 93 -9.72 -5.35 16.69
C CYS A 93 -10.90 -5.67 17.62
N SER A 94 -10.60 -5.93 18.89
CA SER A 94 -11.60 -6.19 19.94
C SER A 94 -12.36 -4.94 20.39
N THR A 95 -11.89 -3.74 20.03
CA THR A 95 -12.52 -2.46 20.40
C THR A 95 -12.57 -1.52 19.20
N ILE A 96 -13.65 -0.72 19.12
CA ILE A 96 -13.82 0.31 18.09
C ILE A 96 -12.63 1.29 18.09
N THR A 97 -12.10 1.65 19.26
CA THR A 97 -10.93 2.53 19.38
C THR A 97 -9.67 1.93 18.76
N ALA A 98 -9.45 0.62 18.90
CA ALA A 98 -8.32 -0.06 18.25
C ALA A 98 -8.48 -0.07 16.72
N ALA A 99 -9.71 -0.30 16.23
CA ALA A 99 -10.00 -0.27 14.81
C ALA A 99 -9.82 1.12 14.19
N PHE A 100 -10.20 2.19 14.89
CA PHE A 100 -9.93 3.57 14.45
C PHE A 100 -8.43 3.87 14.37
N LYS A 101 -7.64 3.48 15.39
CA LYS A 101 -6.18 3.66 15.36
C LYS A 101 -5.54 2.91 14.19
N LEU A 102 -6.01 1.70 13.91
CA LEU A 102 -5.54 0.93 12.76
C LEU A 102 -5.86 1.65 11.44
N ILE A 103 -7.08 2.14 11.28
CA ILE A 103 -7.47 2.89 10.08
C ILE A 103 -6.64 4.17 9.94
N ASP A 104 -6.42 4.94 11.01
CA ASP A 104 -5.60 6.15 10.97
C ASP A 104 -4.15 5.86 10.56
N SER A 105 -3.55 4.79 11.09
CA SER A 105 -2.20 4.35 10.72
C SER A 105 -2.08 3.96 9.24
N PHE A 106 -3.16 3.44 8.64
CA PHE A 106 -3.23 3.12 7.21
C PHE A 106 -3.73 4.30 6.35
N ALA A 107 -4.44 5.27 6.91
CA ALA A 107 -4.96 6.44 6.19
C ALA A 107 -3.82 7.37 5.72
N GLU A 108 -2.82 7.59 6.57
CA GLU A 108 -1.62 8.36 6.19
C GLU A 108 -0.77 7.67 5.10
N LEU A 109 -0.96 6.36 4.95
CA LEU A 109 -0.19 5.50 4.07
C LEU A 109 -0.79 5.40 2.65
N LEU A 110 -2.10 5.64 2.50
CA LEU A 110 -2.88 5.11 1.38
C LEU A 110 -3.76 6.15 0.67
N GLU A 111 -3.13 7.17 0.10
CA GLU A 111 -3.77 8.13 -0.83
C GLU A 111 -4.02 7.55 -2.25
N ARG A 112 -4.20 6.23 -2.40
CA ARG A 112 -4.50 5.61 -3.71
C ARG A 112 -5.94 5.12 -3.78
N ASP A 113 -6.59 5.39 -4.90
CA ASP A 113 -8.01 5.13 -5.18
C ASP A 113 -8.50 3.72 -4.77
N PHE A 114 -7.63 2.70 -4.88
CA PHE A 114 -8.02 1.31 -4.63
C PHE A 114 -8.15 0.97 -3.14
N ILE A 115 -7.21 1.44 -2.31
CA ILE A 115 -7.24 1.14 -0.88
C ILE A 115 -8.11 2.15 -0.13
N GLN A 116 -8.23 3.37 -0.66
CA GLN A 116 -9.14 4.38 -0.14
C GLN A 116 -10.60 3.88 -0.12
N SER A 117 -11.06 3.18 -1.16
CA SER A 117 -12.43 2.66 -1.19
C SER A 117 -12.69 1.59 -0.11
N ASP A 118 -11.72 0.71 0.14
CA ASP A 118 -11.81 -0.31 1.19
C ASP A 118 -11.77 0.34 2.59
N LEU A 119 -10.87 1.32 2.77
CA LEU A 119 -10.72 2.10 3.99
C LEU A 119 -12.01 2.89 4.31
N GLU A 120 -12.59 3.58 3.32
CA GLU A 120 -13.84 4.33 3.47
C GLU A 120 -15.00 3.42 3.87
N SER A 121 -15.13 2.24 3.24
CA SER A 121 -16.15 1.24 3.59
C SER A 121 -16.02 0.77 5.05
N LYS A 122 -14.79 0.48 5.49
CA LYS A 122 -14.48 0.13 6.89
C LYS A 122 -14.77 1.28 7.85
N HIS A 123 -14.42 2.51 7.48
CA HIS A 123 -14.66 3.71 8.27
C HIS A 123 -16.16 3.97 8.47
N VAL A 124 -16.98 3.81 7.43
CA VAL A 124 -18.45 3.88 7.52
C VAL A 124 -19.01 2.80 8.43
N THR A 125 -18.43 1.59 8.39
CA THR A 125 -18.85 0.47 9.25
C THR A 125 -18.56 0.78 10.72
N LEU A 126 -17.38 1.33 11.05
CA LEU A 126 -17.04 1.74 12.41
C LEU A 126 -17.95 2.85 12.93
N ILE A 127 -18.26 3.86 12.11
CA ILE A 127 -19.19 4.94 12.51
C ILE A 127 -20.56 4.37 12.85
N LYS A 128 -21.06 3.40 12.07
CA LYS A 128 -22.34 2.73 12.35
C LYS A 128 -22.30 1.91 13.63
N GLN A 129 -21.22 1.18 13.89
CA GLN A 129 -21.05 0.42 15.13
C GLN A 129 -20.99 1.34 16.36
N TYR A 130 -20.23 2.43 16.28
CA TYR A 130 -20.15 3.43 17.34
C TYR A 130 -21.52 4.09 17.63
N GLY A 131 -22.29 4.40 16.58
CA GLY A 131 -23.64 4.95 16.74
C GLY A 131 -24.66 3.98 17.35
N ASN A 132 -24.39 2.66 17.32
CA ASN A 132 -25.23 1.65 17.97
C ASN A 132 -24.78 1.33 19.41
N GLU A 133 -23.55 1.70 19.80
CA GLU A 133 -23.02 1.54 21.16
C GLU A 133 -23.31 2.74 22.09
N LEU A 134 -23.79 3.85 21.52
CA LEU A 134 -24.29 5.05 22.23
C LEU A 134 -25.77 4.94 22.59
#